data_AF-A0A2V7V4Y5-F1
#
_entry.id   AF-A0A2V7V4Y5-F1
#
_cell.length_a   1.000
_cell.length_b   1.000
_cell.length_c   1.000
_cell.angle_alpha   90.00
_cell.angle_beta   90.00
_cell.angle_gamma   90.00
#
_symmetry.space_group_name_H-M   'P 1'
#
loop_
_entity.id
_entity.type
_entity.pdbx_description
1 polymer ?
#
loop_
_entity_poly.entity_id
_entity_poly.type
_entity_poly.pdbx_seq_one_letter_code
_entity_poly.pdbx_strand_id
1 'polypeptide(L)'
;MVLHRRVAKVGGSLGILIPRDIAEVMGVEEGTPVRLSLVGRQMVVEPEDDSLPEASFRRSFSTVLRRYGPAFKVLADFDRRTADRPPLAQGPRRKAGRRPR
;
A
#
# COMPACT_ATOMS: atom_id res chain seq x y z
N MET A 1 18.25 -3.44 -10.08
CA MET A 1 19.38 -4.30 -9.64
C MET A 1 19.32 -5.60 -10.42
N VAL A 2 20.45 -6.19 -10.81
CA VAL A 2 20.52 -7.48 -11.53
C VAL A 2 21.38 -8.44 -10.73
N LEU A 3 20.91 -9.66 -10.48
CA LEU A 3 21.60 -10.68 -9.71
C LEU A 3 21.82 -11.93 -10.57
N HIS A 4 23.06 -12.42 -10.61
CA HIS A 4 23.39 -13.68 -11.27
C HIS A 4 23.48 -14.80 -10.23
N ARG A 5 22.63 -15.82 -10.34
CA ARG A 5 22.64 -17.02 -9.50
C ARG A 5 22.53 -18.26 -10.37
N ARG A 6 23.05 -19.38 -9.85
CA ARG A 6 22.86 -20.70 -10.44
C ARG A 6 21.68 -21.39 -9.79
N VAL A 7 20.98 -22.19 -10.57
CA VAL A 7 19.97 -23.09 -10.05
C VAL A 7 20.65 -24.20 -9.25
N ALA A 8 20.11 -24.53 -8.09
CA ALA A 8 20.59 -25.59 -7.22
C ALA A 8 19.49 -26.62 -6.96
N LYS A 9 19.87 -27.84 -6.60
CA LYS A 9 18.92 -28.86 -6.12
C LYS A 9 18.55 -28.56 -4.68
N VAL A 10 17.26 -28.45 -4.39
CA VAL A 10 16.69 -28.24 -3.06
C VAL A 10 15.65 -29.34 -2.82
N GLY A 11 15.98 -30.30 -1.96
CA GLY A 11 15.17 -31.50 -1.78
C GLY A 11 14.96 -32.26 -3.10
N GLY A 12 13.69 -32.46 -3.48
CA GLY A 12 13.29 -33.09 -4.74
C GLY A 12 13.23 -32.16 -5.95
N SER A 13 13.49 -30.87 -5.78
CA SER A 13 13.22 -29.82 -6.78
C SER A 13 14.46 -29.00 -7.12
N LEU A 14 14.32 -28.11 -8.11
CA LEU A 14 15.30 -27.07 -8.42
C LEU A 14 14.85 -25.74 -7.80
N GLY A 15 15.81 -24.97 -7.29
CA GLY A 15 15.56 -23.67 -6.69
C GLY A 15 16.67 -22.67 -7.00
N ILE A 16 16.34 -21.39 -6.86
CA ILE A 16 17.29 -20.28 -6.90
C ILE A 16 17.33 -19.68 -5.49
N LEU A 17 18.51 -19.58 -4.91
CA LEU A 17 18.67 -18.95 -3.60
C LEU A 17 18.61 -17.42 -3.76
N ILE A 18 17.62 -16.82 -3.11
CA ILE A 18 17.42 -15.38 -3.08
C ILE A 18 18.16 -14.82 -1.85
N PRO A 19 19.03 -13.81 -2.01
CA PRO A 19 19.63 -13.07 -0.90
C PRO A 19 18.58 -12.48 0.06
N ARG A 20 18.91 -12.41 1.36
CA ARG A 20 17.97 -11.96 2.41
C ARG A 20 17.45 -10.54 2.19
N ASP A 21 18.33 -9.63 1.79
CA ASP A 21 18.00 -8.24 1.46
C ASP A 21 16.96 -8.13 0.32
N ILE A 22 17.04 -9.01 -0.68
CA ILE A 22 16.03 -9.05 -1.76
C ILE A 22 14.72 -9.63 -1.24
N ALA A 23 14.76 -10.70 -0.45
CA ALA A 23 13.56 -11.30 0.15
C ALA A 23 12.82 -10.28 1.04
N GLU A 24 13.55 -9.50 1.83
CA GLU A 24 13.01 -8.41 2.66
C GLU A 24 12.32 -7.32 1.81
N VAL A 25 12.95 -6.88 0.71
CA VAL A 25 12.34 -5.89 -0.21
C VAL A 25 11.10 -6.45 -0.89
N MET A 26 11.08 -7.75 -1.21
CA MET A 26 9.91 -8.43 -1.76
C MET A 26 8.82 -8.72 -0.72
N GLY A 27 9.10 -8.54 0.57
CA GLY A 27 8.17 -8.88 1.65
C GLY A 27 7.88 -10.39 1.76
N VAL A 28 8.84 -11.25 1.40
CA VAL A 28 8.69 -12.70 1.45
C VAL A 28 9.57 -13.32 2.53
N GLU A 29 8.99 -14.26 3.27
CA GLU A 29 9.66 -15.07 4.29
C GLU A 29 9.45 -16.56 4.01
N GLU A 30 10.02 -17.42 4.85
CA GLU A 30 9.77 -18.86 4.77
C GLU A 30 8.28 -19.15 4.96
N GLY A 31 7.68 -19.84 3.99
CA GLY A 31 6.26 -20.17 3.99
C GLY A 31 5.34 -19.11 3.36
N THR A 32 5.86 -17.94 2.95
CA THR A 32 5.05 -16.97 2.21
C THR A 32 4.58 -17.58 0.87
N PRO A 33 3.26 -17.58 0.59
CA PRO A 33 2.76 -18.05 -0.70
C PRO A 33 3.23 -17.11 -1.81
N VAL A 34 3.69 -17.70 -2.91
CA VAL A 34 4.16 -16.96 -4.08
C VAL A 34 3.50 -17.50 -5.35
N ARG A 35 3.12 -16.60 -6.23
CA ARG A 35 2.69 -16.91 -7.58
C ARG A 35 3.91 -17.00 -8.50
N LEU A 36 4.03 -18.13 -9.18
CA LEU A 36 5.00 -18.34 -10.25
C LEU A 36 4.30 -18.21 -11.60
N SER A 37 4.75 -17.28 -12.44
CA SER A 37 4.25 -17.14 -13.81
C SER A 37 5.39 -17.14 -14.82
N LEU A 38 5.08 -17.51 -16.07
CA LEU A 38 6.05 -17.58 -17.16
C LEU A 38 5.67 -16.54 -18.22
N VAL A 39 6.56 -15.57 -18.44
CA VAL A 39 6.45 -14.59 -19.53
C VAL A 39 7.54 -14.89 -20.55
N GLY A 40 7.19 -15.64 -21.60
CA GLY A 40 8.15 -16.13 -22.59
C GLY A 40 9.15 -17.11 -21.96
N ARG A 41 10.40 -16.66 -21.77
CA ARG A 41 11.48 -17.43 -21.10
C ARG A 41 11.83 -16.92 -19.71
N GLN A 42 11.06 -15.97 -19.18
CA GLN A 42 11.30 -15.34 -17.89
C GLN A 42 10.30 -15.89 -16.87
N MET A 43 10.82 -16.44 -15.77
CA MET A 43 9.99 -16.77 -14.62
C MET A 43 9.82 -15.51 -13.77
N VAL A 44 8.57 -15.12 -13.55
CA VAL A 44 8.19 -14.00 -12.69
C VAL A 44 7.66 -14.59 -11.39
N VAL A 45 8.23 -14.16 -10.27
CA VAL A 45 7.87 -14.58 -8.91
C VAL A 45 7.30 -13.39 -8.19
N GLU A 46 6.07 -13.50 -7.73
CA GLU A 46 5.35 -12.45 -7.02
C GLU A 46 4.77 -13.04 -5.73
N PRO A 47 4.80 -12.31 -4.60
CA PRO A 47 3.99 -12.69 -3.44
C PRO A 47 2.53 -12.86 -3.86
N GLU A 48 1.83 -13.86 -3.31
CA GLU A 48 0.38 -13.86 -3.43
C GLU A 48 -0.16 -12.74 -2.54
N ASP A 49 -0.56 -11.63 -3.16
CA ASP A 49 -1.40 -10.66 -2.47
C ASP A 49 -2.74 -11.33 -2.18
N ASP A 50 -3.17 -11.30 -0.91
CA ASP A 50 -4.56 -11.56 -0.46
C ASP A 50 -5.58 -10.56 -1.07
N SER A 51 -5.23 -9.93 -2.18
CA SER A 51 -6.12 -9.14 -3.00
C SER A 51 -7.27 -10.03 -3.47
N LEU A 52 -8.44 -9.71 -2.92
CA LEU A 52 -9.70 -10.29 -3.37
C LEU A 52 -9.75 -10.21 -4.90
N PRO A 53 -10.31 -11.24 -5.58
CA PRO A 53 -10.49 -11.18 -7.02
C PRO A 53 -11.12 -9.85 -7.41
N GLU A 54 -10.54 -9.17 -8.41
CA GLU A 54 -10.96 -7.82 -8.84
C GLU A 54 -12.49 -7.74 -9.06
N ALA A 55 -13.09 -8.81 -9.57
CA ALA A 55 -14.54 -8.93 -9.73
C ALA A 55 -15.31 -8.87 -8.39
N SER A 56 -14.84 -9.58 -7.37
CA SER A 56 -15.41 -9.57 -6.02
C SER A 56 -15.23 -8.21 -5.35
N PHE A 57 -14.05 -7.60 -5.49
CA PHE A 57 -13.79 -6.24 -5.01
C PHE A 57 -14.76 -5.24 -5.66
N ARG A 58 -14.84 -5.22 -7.00
CA ARG A 58 -15.75 -4.32 -7.74
C ARG A 58 -17.21 -4.50 -7.34
N ARG A 59 -17.65 -5.74 -7.12
CA ARG A 59 -19.01 -6.03 -6.69
C ARG A 59 -19.29 -5.43 -5.30
N SER A 60 -18.41 -5.69 -4.34
CA SER A 60 -18.54 -5.15 -2.98
C SER A 60 -18.42 -3.63 -2.97
N PHE A 61 -17.45 -3.08 -3.67
CA PHE A 61 -17.23 -1.64 -3.77
C PHE A 61 -18.41 -0.91 -4.42
N SER A 62 -18.99 -1.45 -5.50
CA SER A 62 -20.18 -0.88 -6.12
C SER A 62 -21.39 -0.89 -5.18
N THR A 63 -21.53 -1.93 -4.34
CA THR A 63 -22.61 -2.03 -3.35
C THR A 63 -22.45 -0.96 -2.27
N VAL A 64 -21.24 -0.77 -1.78
CA VAL A 64 -20.89 0.27 -0.80
C VAL A 64 -21.15 1.66 -1.39
N LEU A 65 -20.71 1.93 -2.63
CA LEU A 65 -20.94 3.22 -3.28
C LEU A 65 -22.42 3.50 -3.55
N ARG A 66 -23.23 2.49 -3.91
CA ARG A 66 -24.68 2.67 -4.04
C ARG A 66 -25.33 3.04 -2.72
N ARG A 67 -24.90 2.42 -1.61
CA ARG A 67 -25.50 2.64 -0.29
C ARG A 67 -25.02 3.92 0.39
N TYR A 68 -23.75 4.28 0.22
CA TYR A 68 -23.09 5.35 0.99
C TYR A 68 -22.47 6.46 0.14
N GLY A 69 -22.57 6.38 -1.20
CA GLY A 69 -22.04 7.39 -2.13
C GLY A 69 -22.44 8.82 -1.80
N PRO A 70 -23.71 9.13 -1.44
CA PRO A 70 -24.10 10.47 -1.02
C PRO A 70 -23.35 10.97 0.23
N ALA A 71 -23.12 10.09 1.22
CA ALA A 71 -22.40 10.44 2.44
C ALA A 71 -20.92 10.71 2.15
N PHE A 72 -20.29 9.89 1.30
CA PHE A 72 -18.91 10.13 0.87
C PHE A 72 -18.78 11.43 0.07
N LYS A 73 -19.78 11.79 -0.73
CA LYS A 73 -19.80 13.08 -1.44
C LYS A 73 -19.84 14.26 -0.48
N VAL A 74 -20.70 14.19 0.54
CA VAL A 74 -20.77 15.23 1.58
C VAL A 74 -19.44 15.37 2.30
N LEU A 75 -18.79 14.25 2.64
CA LEU A 75 -17.49 14.25 3.30
C LEU A 75 -16.39 14.85 2.39
N ALA A 76 -16.36 14.47 1.12
CA ALA A 76 -15.41 15.02 0.15
C ALA A 76 -15.61 16.52 -0.10
N ASP A 77 -16.86 16.97 -0.16
CA ASP A 77 -17.19 18.38 -0.33
C ASP A 77 -16.88 19.20 0.95
N PHE A 78 -16.91 18.58 2.12
CA PHE A 78 -16.46 19.19 3.37
C PHE A 78 -14.93 19.31 3.40
N ASP A 79 -14.21 18.25 3.05
CA ASP A 79 -12.75 18.22 3.03
C ASP A 79 -12.18 19.30 2.08
N ARG A 80 -12.69 19.38 0.85
CA ARG A 80 -12.31 20.43 -0.13
C ARG A 80 -12.55 21.84 0.40
N ARG A 81 -13.71 22.08 1.02
CA ARG A 81 -14.02 23.38 1.62
C ARG A 81 -13.11 23.73 2.79
N THR A 82 -12.56 22.73 3.47
CA THR A 82 -11.62 22.91 4.57
C THR A 82 -10.21 23.16 4.05
N ALA A 83 -9.83 22.53 2.93
CA ALA A 83 -8.57 22.75 2.23
C ALA A 83 -8.49 24.15 1.58
N ASP A 84 -9.59 24.68 1.04
CA ASP A 84 -9.67 26.02 0.46
C ASP A 84 -9.86 27.14 1.51
N ARG A 85 -9.99 26.78 2.79
CA ARG A 85 -10.12 27.78 3.86
C ARG A 85 -8.75 28.39 4.13
N PRO A 86 -8.57 29.73 4.03
CA PRO A 86 -7.33 30.36 4.43
C PRO A 86 -7.06 30.00 5.90
N PRO A 87 -5.80 29.73 6.30
CA PRO A 87 -5.47 29.41 7.68
C PRO A 87 -6.07 30.50 8.56
N LEU A 88 -6.85 30.07 9.57
CA LEU A 88 -7.44 30.99 10.54
C LEU A 88 -6.33 31.95 10.98
N ALA A 89 -6.49 33.23 10.68
CA ALA A 89 -5.54 34.25 11.07
C ALA A 89 -5.28 34.05 12.57
N GLN A 90 -4.03 33.75 12.92
CA GLN A 90 -3.64 33.64 14.32
C GLN A 90 -3.99 34.99 14.94
N GLY A 91 -5.07 35.01 15.73
CA GLY A 91 -5.50 36.20 16.44
C GLY A 91 -4.32 36.76 17.23
N PRO A 92 -4.29 38.08 17.48
CA PRO A 92 -3.11 38.74 18.01
C PRO A 92 -2.64 37.99 19.25
N ARG A 93 -1.40 37.47 19.20
CA ARG A 93 -0.73 36.86 20.34
C ARG A 93 -0.85 37.85 21.49
N ARG A 94 -1.74 37.58 22.46
CA ARG A 94 -1.83 38.34 23.69
C ARG A 94 -0.42 38.31 24.29
N LYS A 95 0.30 39.44 24.21
CA LYS A 95 1.58 39.59 24.90
C LYS A 95 1.28 39.37 26.37
N ALA A 96 1.77 38.25 26.91
CA ALA A 96 1.73 37.99 28.34
C ALA A 96 2.36 39.20 29.04
N GLY A 97 1.55 39.89 29.83
CA GLY A 97 1.96 41.05 30.59
C GLY A 97 3.16 40.68 31.46
N ARG A 98 4.26 41.40 31.26
CA ARG A 98 5.44 41.38 32.11
C ARG A 98 4.99 41.90 33.48
N ARG A 99 4.82 41.03 34.48
CA ARG A 99 4.62 41.45 35.87
C ARG A 99 5.87 42.23 36.31
N PRO A 100 5.76 43.46 36.81
CA PRO A 100 6.86 44.10 37.51
C PRO A 100 6.98 43.51 38.93
N ARG A 101 8.22 43.58 39.41
CA ARG A 101 8.83 43.09 40.64
C ARG A 101 7.94 42.99 41.87
#